data_AF-A0A3P1Y265-F1
#
_entry.id   AF-A0A3P1Y265-F1
#
_cell.length_a   1.000
_cell.length_b   1.000
_cell.length_c   1.000
_cell.angle_alpha   90.00
_cell.angle_beta   90.00
_cell.angle_gamma   90.00
#
_symmetry.space_group_name_H-M   'P 1'
#
loop_
_entity.id
_entity.type
_entity.pdbx_description
1 polymer ?
#
loop_
_entity_poly.entity_id
_entity_poly.type
_entity_poly.pdbx_seq_one_letter_code
_entity_poly.pdbx_strand_id
1 'polypeptide(L)'
;MEGCLAPEGLSIPFESDSVRLLAEYGDVAAFHGGRYPAGVALGFKALTLAQQLLFPGGGNFVRERCTVETPFPGGGFRDAAEMVLRSVSRDRYRLDLGLPVPQGTVPAPVEGHFFFRFLQDGGCAEFSLRPGLVPEEFYAVTEDLHHGRGDPEAVEARALELRRAIASAVLVLDPSELFVVHGARAAEVLPEGAEPPLLGDAGSLSLIDRGTYAVTVESLRRHHGNAALCGLCLVWSLVRQLGRHAGVDAFERRSVGVTAGARGPGILDGLEYLFRGFGEGRAAFDFGWAEGLGAPRAPMGSGAFAFRFALPGREPMTFVLKDRYVPHGYFALCERKAGAPGAFGEEPERRRLQLEFAQLALSEPELFEVLP
;
A
#
# COMPACT_ATOMS: atom_id res chain seq x y z
N MET A 1 -5.01 22.98 -5.62
CA MET A 1 -3.66 22.75 -6.16
C MET A 1 -3.68 21.40 -6.82
N GLU A 2 -3.56 21.37 -8.14
CA GLU A 2 -3.38 20.16 -8.92
C GLU A 2 -2.17 19.39 -8.38
N GLY A 3 -2.33 18.09 -8.20
CA GLY A 3 -1.27 17.22 -7.68
C GLY A 3 -0.02 17.43 -8.51
N CYS A 4 1.11 17.62 -7.85
CA CYS A 4 2.41 17.65 -8.51
C CYS A 4 2.61 16.27 -9.16
N LEU A 5 2.27 16.19 -10.45
CA LEU A 5 2.44 15.01 -11.28
C LEU A 5 3.95 14.74 -11.36
N ALA A 6 4.36 13.50 -11.10
CA ALA A 6 5.69 13.06 -11.46
C ALA A 6 5.91 13.27 -12.97
N PRO A 7 7.16 13.36 -13.46
CA PRO A 7 7.40 13.34 -14.89
C PRO A 7 6.66 12.14 -15.50
N GLU A 8 5.83 12.39 -16.51
CA GLU A 8 5.05 11.36 -17.19
C GLU A 8 5.95 10.17 -17.56
N GLY A 9 5.53 8.94 -17.22
CA GLY A 9 6.15 7.70 -17.71
C GLY A 9 7.16 7.00 -16.79
N LEU A 10 7.51 7.53 -15.62
CA LEU A 10 8.31 6.78 -14.63
C LEU A 10 7.42 5.82 -13.83
N SER A 11 7.60 4.52 -14.06
CA SER A 11 6.96 3.45 -13.29
C SER A 11 8.01 2.48 -12.73
N ILE A 12 7.73 1.92 -11.56
CA ILE A 12 8.58 0.92 -10.92
C ILE A 12 7.93 -0.45 -11.14
N PRO A 13 8.54 -1.33 -11.95
CA PRO A 13 8.00 -2.66 -12.12
C PRO A 13 8.35 -3.57 -10.94
N PHE A 14 7.38 -4.36 -10.53
CA PHE A 14 7.52 -5.35 -9.48
C PHE A 14 6.61 -6.54 -9.74
N GLU A 15 6.90 -7.64 -9.06
CA GLU A 15 6.12 -8.87 -9.08
C GLU A 15 5.54 -9.14 -7.70
N SER A 16 4.29 -9.56 -7.70
CA SER A 16 3.54 -10.02 -6.53
C SER A 16 2.73 -11.22 -6.96
N ASP A 17 2.81 -12.32 -6.24
CA ASP A 17 1.97 -13.51 -6.49
C ASP A 17 2.06 -14.02 -7.95
N SER A 18 3.28 -13.98 -8.52
CA SER A 18 3.59 -14.38 -9.90
C SER A 18 2.95 -13.53 -11.00
N VAL A 19 2.44 -12.33 -10.70
CA VAL A 19 2.02 -11.37 -11.72
C VAL A 19 2.89 -10.12 -11.70
N ARG A 20 3.06 -9.53 -12.88
CA ARG A 20 3.77 -8.25 -13.05
C ARG A 20 2.82 -7.08 -12.80
N LEU A 21 3.28 -6.12 -12.01
CA LEU A 21 2.56 -4.89 -11.68
C LEU A 21 3.51 -3.70 -11.82
N LEU A 22 2.94 -2.51 -11.98
CA LEU A 22 3.66 -1.25 -12.09
C LEU A 22 3.16 -0.31 -11.01
N ALA A 23 4.07 0.33 -10.28
CA ALA A 23 3.76 1.41 -9.35
C ALA A 23 4.19 2.75 -9.93
N GLU A 24 3.30 3.73 -9.87
CA GLU A 24 3.57 5.11 -10.21
C GLU A 24 3.65 5.97 -8.94
N TYR A 25 4.18 7.18 -9.06
CA TYR A 25 4.24 8.10 -7.93
C TYR A 25 2.85 8.37 -7.31
N GLY A 26 1.80 8.43 -8.14
CA GLY A 26 0.43 8.62 -7.69
C GLY A 26 -0.04 7.53 -6.72
N ASP A 27 0.36 6.27 -6.95
CA ASP A 27 0.05 5.15 -6.07
C ASP A 27 0.72 5.31 -4.70
N VAL A 28 1.98 5.71 -4.69
CA VAL A 28 2.75 5.94 -3.46
C VAL A 28 2.18 7.12 -2.67
N ALA A 29 1.86 8.21 -3.36
CA ALA A 29 1.27 9.40 -2.74
C ALA A 29 -0.12 9.12 -2.15
N ALA A 30 -0.97 8.38 -2.87
CA ALA A 30 -2.29 7.97 -2.40
C ALA A 30 -2.20 7.01 -1.21
N PHE A 31 -1.29 6.04 -1.27
CA PHE A 31 -1.04 5.15 -0.13
C PHE A 31 -0.63 5.95 1.10
N HIS A 32 0.29 6.91 0.97
CA HIS A 32 0.82 7.69 2.09
C HIS A 32 -0.18 8.67 2.73
N GLY A 33 -0.97 9.40 1.93
CA GLY A 33 -1.93 10.38 2.46
C GLY A 33 -1.30 11.72 2.91
N GLY A 34 -0.28 12.20 2.19
CA GLY A 34 0.08 13.62 2.17
C GLY A 34 0.79 14.24 3.38
N ARG A 35 1.09 13.49 4.46
CA ARG A 35 1.78 14.06 5.65
C ARG A 35 3.24 14.44 5.40
N TYR A 36 3.97 13.58 4.68
CA TYR A 36 5.40 13.70 4.42
C TYR A 36 5.72 13.61 2.92
N PRO A 37 5.21 14.54 2.09
CA PRO A 37 5.35 14.46 0.63
C PRO A 37 6.81 14.44 0.15
N ALA A 38 7.73 15.15 0.82
CA ALA A 38 9.16 15.09 0.51
C ALA A 38 9.73 13.67 0.67
N GLY A 39 9.37 12.97 1.75
CA GLY A 39 9.81 11.59 1.99
C GLY A 39 9.21 10.60 0.99
N VAL A 40 7.98 10.83 0.55
CA VAL A 40 7.32 10.04 -0.51
C VAL A 40 8.04 10.19 -1.84
N ALA A 41 8.30 11.44 -2.27
CA ALA A 41 9.03 11.73 -3.51
C ALA A 41 10.45 11.13 -3.48
N LEU A 42 11.15 11.29 -2.35
CA LEU A 42 12.47 10.70 -2.15
C LEU A 42 12.42 9.17 -2.20
N GLY A 43 11.43 8.54 -1.55
CA GLY A 43 11.26 7.09 -1.57
C GLY A 43 10.94 6.54 -2.94
N PHE A 44 10.09 7.22 -3.71
CA PHE A 44 9.82 6.85 -5.09
C PHE A 44 11.10 6.89 -5.93
N LYS A 45 11.88 7.99 -5.87
CA LYS A 45 13.15 8.12 -6.61
C LYS A 45 14.21 7.11 -6.16
N ALA A 46 14.28 6.80 -4.86
CA ALA A 46 15.17 5.79 -4.33
C ALA A 46 14.81 4.39 -4.86
N LEU A 47 13.52 4.03 -4.87
CA LEU A 47 13.05 2.76 -5.47
C LEU A 47 13.32 2.70 -6.97
N THR A 48 13.13 3.82 -7.70
CA THR A 48 13.49 3.91 -9.13
C THR A 48 14.98 3.63 -9.35
N LEU A 49 15.87 4.29 -8.60
CA LEU A 49 17.30 4.07 -8.73
C LEU A 49 17.69 2.63 -8.35
N ALA A 50 17.12 2.11 -7.26
CA ALA A 50 17.37 0.74 -6.84
C ALA A 50 16.96 -0.27 -7.93
N GLN A 51 15.83 -0.05 -8.61
CA GLN A 51 15.41 -0.88 -9.74
C GLN A 51 16.44 -0.84 -10.87
N GLN A 52 16.89 0.36 -11.25
CA GLN A 52 17.87 0.55 -12.34
C GLN A 52 19.21 -0.12 -12.03
N LEU A 53 19.66 -0.05 -10.77
CA LEU A 53 20.94 -0.62 -10.33
C LEU A 53 20.88 -2.15 -10.16
N LEU A 54 19.75 -2.68 -9.68
CA LEU A 54 19.57 -4.12 -9.51
C LEU A 54 19.30 -4.84 -10.83
N PHE A 55 18.62 -4.19 -11.77
CA PHE A 55 18.18 -4.79 -13.04
C PHE A 55 18.61 -3.97 -14.27
N PRO A 56 19.91 -3.70 -14.48
CA PRO A 56 20.38 -2.85 -15.58
C PRO A 56 20.09 -3.43 -16.98
N GLY A 57 19.87 -4.75 -17.09
CA GLY A 57 19.49 -5.45 -18.32
C GLY A 57 17.99 -5.74 -18.46
N GLY A 58 17.15 -5.17 -17.58
CA GLY A 58 15.75 -5.55 -17.45
C GLY A 58 15.51 -6.56 -16.34
N GLY A 59 14.32 -6.49 -15.72
CA GLY A 59 13.94 -7.27 -14.55
C GLY A 59 13.08 -6.46 -13.59
N ASN A 60 12.53 -7.16 -12.59
CA ASN A 60 11.53 -6.61 -11.67
C ASN A 60 11.94 -6.90 -10.22
N PHE A 61 11.54 -6.02 -9.30
CA PHE A 61 11.50 -6.40 -7.90
C PHE A 61 10.57 -7.59 -7.71
N VAL A 62 10.93 -8.55 -6.86
CA VAL A 62 10.03 -9.60 -6.39
C VAL A 62 9.80 -9.36 -4.91
N ARG A 63 8.57 -8.96 -4.54
CA ARG A 63 8.25 -8.46 -3.19
C ARG A 63 8.64 -9.43 -2.08
N GLU A 64 8.45 -10.72 -2.32
CA GLU A 64 8.75 -11.78 -1.36
C GLU A 64 10.27 -12.01 -1.18
N ARG A 65 11.11 -11.40 -2.03
CA ARG A 65 12.57 -11.63 -2.07
C ARG A 65 13.38 -10.35 -1.86
N CYS A 66 12.71 -9.19 -1.83
CA CYS A 66 13.36 -7.90 -1.66
C CYS A 66 13.47 -7.49 -0.18
N THR A 67 14.65 -7.03 0.24
CA THR A 67 14.92 -6.46 1.56
C THR A 67 15.40 -5.02 1.42
N VAL A 68 14.89 -4.15 2.29
CA VAL A 68 15.28 -2.74 2.37
C VAL A 68 15.94 -2.52 3.73
N GLU A 69 17.12 -1.91 3.73
CA GLU A 69 17.87 -1.60 4.95
C GLU A 69 18.29 -0.14 4.89
N THR A 70 18.07 0.59 5.99
CA THR A 70 18.37 2.02 6.03
C THR A 70 18.49 2.51 7.47
N PRO A 71 19.37 3.49 7.74
CA PRO A 71 19.33 4.27 8.97
C PRO A 71 18.36 5.44 8.89
N PHE A 72 17.61 5.63 7.80
CA PHE A 72 16.69 6.76 7.63
C PHE A 72 15.30 6.46 8.24
N PRO A 73 14.87 7.15 9.30
CA PRO A 73 13.57 6.91 9.95
C PRO A 73 12.39 7.61 9.24
N GLY A 74 12.56 8.07 7.99
CA GLY A 74 11.56 8.88 7.30
C GLY A 74 10.29 8.11 6.95
N GLY A 75 9.15 8.50 7.55
CA GLY A 75 7.86 7.85 7.34
C GLY A 75 7.38 7.81 5.87
N GLY A 76 7.67 8.85 5.07
CA GLY A 76 7.34 8.86 3.64
C GLY A 76 8.14 7.84 2.81
N PHE A 77 9.42 7.64 3.13
CA PHE A 77 10.25 6.62 2.48
C PHE A 77 9.79 5.21 2.88
N ARG A 78 9.50 5.01 4.18
CA ARG A 78 8.96 3.75 4.71
C ARG A 78 7.65 3.37 4.02
N ASP A 79 6.73 4.32 3.87
CA ASP A 79 5.46 4.08 3.18
C ASP A 79 5.64 3.81 1.69
N ALA A 80 6.66 4.40 1.04
CA ALA A 80 6.98 4.07 -0.34
C ALA A 80 7.49 2.63 -0.50
N ALA A 81 8.39 2.21 0.40
CA ALA A 81 8.86 0.84 0.44
C ALA A 81 7.70 -0.14 0.75
N GLU A 82 6.79 0.20 1.65
CA GLU A 82 5.62 -0.63 1.94
C GLU A 82 4.66 -0.72 0.74
N MET A 83 4.36 0.41 0.09
CA MET A 83 3.43 0.43 -1.05
C MET A 83 3.94 -0.43 -2.20
N VAL A 84 5.22 -0.30 -2.55
CA VAL A 84 5.78 -0.97 -3.73
C VAL A 84 6.27 -2.38 -3.41
N LEU A 85 6.96 -2.57 -2.27
CA LEU A 85 7.67 -3.81 -1.96
C LEU A 85 7.00 -4.67 -0.88
N ARG A 86 5.99 -4.15 -0.16
CA ARG A 86 5.38 -4.80 1.01
C ARG A 86 6.41 -5.18 2.08
N SER A 87 7.55 -4.47 2.11
CA SER A 87 8.69 -4.88 2.91
C SER A 87 8.49 -4.62 4.40
N VAL A 88 7.60 -3.69 4.81
CA VAL A 88 7.34 -3.44 6.23
C VAL A 88 6.43 -4.52 6.79
N SER A 89 5.28 -4.74 6.15
CA SER A 89 4.30 -5.74 6.57
C SER A 89 4.80 -7.19 6.47
N ARG A 90 5.82 -7.44 5.64
CA ARG A 90 6.45 -8.76 5.46
C ARG A 90 7.79 -8.92 6.19
N ASP A 91 8.13 -8.03 7.11
CA ASP A 91 9.35 -8.11 7.93
C ASP A 91 10.66 -8.17 7.11
N ARG A 92 10.71 -7.34 6.05
CA ARG A 92 11.85 -7.18 5.14
C ARG A 92 12.36 -5.73 5.07
N TYR A 93 11.85 -4.86 5.91
CA TYR A 93 12.31 -3.48 6.07
C TYR A 93 13.05 -3.35 7.40
N ARG A 94 14.36 -3.07 7.35
CA ARG A 94 15.21 -2.93 8.54
C ARG A 94 15.60 -1.46 8.71
N LEU A 95 15.02 -0.83 9.72
CA LEU A 95 15.49 0.46 10.23
C LEU A 95 16.61 0.19 11.23
N ASP A 96 17.85 0.51 10.87
CA ASP A 96 19.02 0.34 11.73
C ASP A 96 19.83 1.63 11.75
N LEU A 97 19.69 2.41 12.82
CA LEU A 97 20.43 3.66 13.02
C LEU A 97 21.94 3.45 13.16
N GLY A 98 22.38 2.23 13.51
CA GLY A 98 23.77 1.84 13.62
C GLY A 98 24.37 1.27 12.32
N LEU A 99 23.60 1.25 11.23
CA LEU A 99 24.08 0.74 9.95
C LEU A 99 25.31 1.53 9.50
N PRO A 100 26.44 0.88 9.17
CA PRO A 100 27.62 1.57 8.67
C PRO A 100 27.29 2.35 7.39
N VAL A 101 27.52 3.66 7.41
CA VAL A 101 27.30 4.54 6.26
C VAL A 101 28.63 5.04 5.69
N PRO A 102 28.73 5.22 4.36
CA PRO A 102 29.91 5.83 3.74
C PRO A 102 30.21 7.23 4.30
N GLN A 103 31.49 7.59 4.35
CA GLN A 103 31.92 8.90 4.81
C GLN A 103 31.31 10.02 3.96
N GLY A 104 30.81 11.07 4.61
CA GLY A 104 30.18 12.20 3.93
C GLY A 104 28.70 11.98 3.55
N THR A 105 28.11 10.85 3.96
CA THR A 105 26.65 10.65 3.86
C THR A 105 25.92 11.74 4.63
N VAL A 106 24.90 12.33 4.00
CA VAL A 106 24.10 13.43 4.56
C VAL A 106 23.28 12.93 5.77
N PRO A 107 23.36 13.59 6.94
CA PRO A 107 22.52 13.24 8.09
C PRO A 107 21.05 13.58 7.80
N ALA A 108 20.13 12.80 8.37
CA ALA A 108 18.72 13.17 8.33
C ALA A 108 18.39 14.23 9.41
N PRO A 109 17.29 14.98 9.29
CA PRO A 109 17.02 16.14 10.14
C PRO A 109 16.96 15.93 11.65
N VAL A 110 16.71 14.72 12.11
CA VAL A 110 16.57 14.42 13.55
C VAL A 110 17.56 13.34 13.95
N GLU A 111 17.50 12.19 13.28
CA GLU A 111 18.37 11.06 13.56
C GLU A 111 18.59 10.24 12.28
N GLY A 112 19.71 9.52 12.23
CA GLY A 112 20.05 8.67 11.11
C GLY A 112 20.63 9.44 9.92
N HIS A 113 20.66 8.77 8.77
CA HIS A 113 21.30 9.27 7.56
C HIS A 113 20.48 8.94 6.32
N PHE A 114 20.56 9.77 5.29
CA PHE A 114 19.95 9.50 3.99
C PHE A 114 20.75 8.46 3.20
N PHE A 115 20.83 7.24 3.73
CA PHE A 115 21.48 6.09 3.10
C PHE A 115 20.46 4.97 2.90
N PHE A 116 20.53 4.30 1.75
CA PHE A 116 19.56 3.28 1.38
C PHE A 116 20.28 2.08 0.81
N ARG A 117 19.89 0.89 1.28
CA ARG A 117 20.36 -0.38 0.76
C ARG A 117 19.19 -1.26 0.37
N PHE A 118 19.20 -1.71 -0.87
CA PHE A 118 18.23 -2.65 -1.42
C PHE A 118 18.94 -3.95 -1.78
N LEU A 119 18.34 -5.08 -1.38
CA LEU A 119 18.88 -6.42 -1.56
C LEU A 119 17.82 -7.31 -2.22
N GLN A 120 18.19 -8.05 -3.26
CA GLN A 120 17.34 -9.09 -3.84
C GLN A 120 18.21 -10.07 -4.62
N ASP A 121 18.09 -11.37 -4.33
CA ASP A 121 18.67 -12.45 -5.16
C ASP A 121 20.16 -12.29 -5.47
N GLY A 122 20.91 -11.97 -4.42
CA GLY A 122 22.33 -11.65 -4.54
C GLY A 122 22.59 -10.26 -5.14
N GLY A 123 21.63 -9.55 -5.69
CA GLY A 123 21.78 -8.14 -6.05
C GLY A 123 21.88 -7.24 -4.82
N CYS A 124 22.55 -6.11 -5.00
CA CYS A 124 22.69 -5.07 -3.99
C CYS A 124 22.76 -3.69 -4.66
N ALA A 125 21.97 -2.74 -4.17
CA ALA A 125 22.06 -1.33 -4.54
C ALA A 125 22.21 -0.50 -3.26
N GLU A 126 23.34 0.19 -3.12
CA GLU A 126 23.72 1.04 -2.00
C GLU A 126 24.00 2.45 -2.50
N PHE A 127 23.26 3.42 -1.98
CA PHE A 127 23.40 4.82 -2.37
C PHE A 127 22.94 5.75 -1.25
N SER A 128 23.41 7.00 -1.29
CA SER A 128 22.98 8.05 -0.37
C SER A 128 22.51 9.30 -1.09
N LEU A 129 21.76 10.15 -0.41
CA LEU A 129 21.40 11.46 -0.93
C LEU A 129 22.66 12.32 -1.15
N ARG A 130 22.69 13.06 -2.25
CA ARG A 130 23.75 14.03 -2.55
C ARG A 130 23.67 15.22 -1.57
N PRO A 131 24.82 15.71 -1.06
CA PRO A 131 24.85 16.91 -0.21
C PRO A 131 24.24 18.15 -0.89
N GLY A 132 23.63 19.02 -0.09
CA GLY A 132 23.10 20.31 -0.54
C GLY A 132 21.67 20.29 -1.13
N LEU A 133 21.03 19.12 -1.23
CA LEU A 133 19.66 19.01 -1.77
C LEU A 133 18.55 19.30 -0.76
N VAL A 134 18.85 19.21 0.54
CA VAL A 134 17.90 19.48 1.61
C VAL A 134 18.18 20.87 2.18
N PRO A 135 17.25 21.84 2.10
CA PRO A 135 17.45 23.19 2.61
C PRO A 135 17.73 23.21 4.12
N GLU A 136 18.64 24.06 4.58
CA GLU A 136 18.95 24.23 6.01
C GLU A 136 17.72 24.58 6.85
N GLU A 137 16.82 25.40 6.31
CA GLU A 137 15.56 25.75 6.98
C GLU A 137 14.70 24.52 7.29
N PHE A 138 14.73 23.50 6.42
CA PHE A 138 13.98 22.27 6.66
C PHE A 138 14.53 21.48 7.86
N TYR A 139 15.85 21.50 8.08
CA TYR A 139 16.46 20.93 9.27
C TYR A 139 15.97 21.65 10.52
N ALA A 140 16.12 22.97 10.56
CA ALA A 140 15.74 23.79 11.71
C ALA A 140 14.26 23.60 12.09
N VAL A 141 13.35 23.68 11.11
CA VAL A 141 11.91 23.51 11.35
C VAL A 141 11.57 22.10 11.82
N THR A 142 12.24 21.07 11.29
CA THR A 142 11.98 19.68 11.71
C THR A 142 12.49 19.40 13.12
N GLU A 143 13.63 19.97 13.50
CA GLU A 143 14.13 19.92 14.88
C GLU A 143 13.20 20.64 15.85
N ASP A 144 12.69 21.81 15.48
CA ASP A 144 11.72 22.55 16.30
C ASP A 144 10.45 21.74 16.53
N LEU A 145 9.91 21.11 15.48
CA LEU A 145 8.79 20.17 15.63
C LEU A 145 9.11 19.00 16.55
N HIS A 146 10.28 18.38 16.37
CA HIS A 146 10.68 17.21 17.15
C HIS A 146 10.83 17.54 18.64
N HIS A 147 11.33 18.73 18.97
CA HIS A 147 11.54 19.19 20.33
C HIS A 147 10.37 20.02 20.91
N GLY A 148 9.28 20.20 20.15
CA GLY A 148 8.12 20.98 20.58
C GLY A 148 8.42 22.46 20.81
N ARG A 149 9.28 23.05 19.99
CA ARG A 149 9.63 24.48 20.03
C ARG A 149 8.74 25.28 19.09
N GLY A 150 8.38 26.49 19.51
CA GLY A 150 7.51 27.39 18.74
C GLY A 150 6.02 27.05 18.87
N ASP A 151 5.20 27.69 18.03
CA ASP A 151 3.77 27.40 17.94
C ASP A 151 3.53 26.14 17.09
N PRO A 152 2.95 25.05 17.64
CA PRO A 152 2.85 23.78 16.93
C PRO A 152 2.13 23.85 15.59
N GLU A 153 1.09 24.67 15.47
CA GLU A 153 0.32 24.81 14.23
C GLU A 153 1.12 25.57 13.16
N ALA A 154 1.71 26.71 13.51
CA ALA A 154 2.54 27.47 12.59
C ALA A 154 3.78 26.69 12.12
N VAL A 155 4.45 25.98 13.04
CA VAL A 155 5.64 25.20 12.70
C VAL A 155 5.27 24.01 11.81
N GLU A 156 4.19 23.27 12.08
CA GLU A 156 3.76 22.16 11.21
C GLU A 156 3.29 22.67 9.84
N ALA A 157 2.62 23.82 9.78
CA ALA A 157 2.25 24.46 8.52
C ALA A 157 3.48 24.82 7.67
N ARG A 158 4.50 25.45 8.28
CA ARG A 158 5.76 25.78 7.60
C ARG A 158 6.51 24.51 7.18
N ALA A 159 6.57 23.50 8.04
CA ALA A 159 7.19 22.23 7.71
C ALA A 159 6.50 21.57 6.51
N LEU A 160 5.17 21.58 6.47
CA LEU A 160 4.42 21.02 5.36
C LEU A 160 4.65 21.77 4.04
N GLU A 161 4.75 23.09 4.08
CA GLU A 161 5.13 23.91 2.92
C GLU A 161 6.52 23.52 2.38
N LEU A 162 7.52 23.44 3.25
CA LEU A 162 8.87 23.01 2.91
C LEU A 162 8.89 21.58 2.36
N ARG A 163 8.16 20.64 2.99
CA ARG A 163 8.03 19.26 2.50
C ARG A 163 7.43 19.22 1.09
N ARG A 164 6.46 20.08 0.77
CA ARG A 164 5.87 20.16 -0.57
C ARG A 164 6.86 20.74 -1.59
N ALA A 165 7.56 21.82 -1.24
CA ALA A 165 8.56 22.43 -2.12
C ALA A 165 9.70 21.44 -2.45
N ILE A 166 10.20 20.73 -1.43
CA ILE A 166 11.21 19.67 -1.61
C ILE A 166 10.67 18.54 -2.49
N ALA A 167 9.43 18.09 -2.25
CA ALA A 167 8.82 17.04 -3.07
C ALA A 167 8.77 17.43 -4.56
N SER A 168 8.31 18.65 -4.87
CA SER A 168 8.26 19.16 -6.24
C SER A 168 9.65 19.20 -6.89
N ALA A 169 10.66 19.67 -6.15
CA ALA A 169 12.04 19.72 -6.65
C ALA A 169 12.63 18.32 -6.88
N VAL A 170 12.38 17.37 -5.97
CA VAL A 170 12.87 15.98 -6.08
C VAL A 170 12.23 15.26 -7.27
N LEU A 171 10.94 15.49 -7.54
CA LEU A 171 10.22 14.76 -8.58
C LEU A 171 10.74 15.06 -9.99
N VAL A 172 11.19 16.28 -10.25
CA VAL A 172 11.68 16.68 -11.57
C VAL A 172 13.12 16.24 -11.88
N LEU A 173 13.90 15.91 -10.85
CA LEU A 173 15.30 15.48 -10.99
C LEU A 173 15.40 13.99 -11.36
N ASP A 174 16.36 13.62 -12.20
CA ASP A 174 16.71 12.22 -12.41
C ASP A 174 17.31 11.61 -11.12
N PRO A 175 17.08 10.33 -10.81
CA PRO A 175 17.67 9.73 -9.62
C PRO A 175 19.22 9.85 -9.55
N SER A 176 19.92 9.87 -10.69
CA SER A 176 21.38 10.07 -10.72
C SER A 176 21.83 11.47 -10.26
N GLU A 177 20.95 12.47 -10.36
CA GLU A 177 21.20 13.82 -9.85
C GLU A 177 21.00 13.87 -8.32
N LEU A 178 20.07 13.07 -7.82
CA LEU A 178 19.69 13.02 -6.40
C LEU A 178 20.66 12.22 -5.53
N PHE A 179 21.24 11.15 -6.07
CA PHE A 179 21.95 10.16 -5.27
C PHE A 179 23.41 9.98 -5.70
N VAL A 180 24.23 9.61 -4.72
CA VAL A 180 25.61 9.13 -4.92
C VAL A 180 25.58 7.61 -4.70
N VAL A 181 25.99 6.86 -5.72
CA VAL A 181 26.05 5.39 -5.68
C VAL A 181 27.35 4.95 -5.01
N HIS A 182 27.25 4.09 -4.00
CA HIS A 182 28.38 3.55 -3.24
C HIS A 182 28.68 2.10 -3.59
N GLY A 183 27.63 1.34 -3.97
CA GLY A 183 27.74 -0.05 -4.36
C GLY A 183 26.58 -0.45 -5.26
N ALA A 184 26.89 -1.16 -6.35
CA ALA A 184 25.89 -1.71 -7.25
C ALA A 184 26.33 -3.08 -7.74
N ARG A 185 25.50 -4.09 -7.48
CA ARG A 185 25.62 -5.45 -7.99
C ARG A 185 24.25 -5.87 -8.51
N ALA A 186 24.19 -6.23 -9.79
CA ALA A 186 22.96 -6.69 -10.41
C ALA A 186 22.44 -7.94 -9.68
N ALA A 187 21.11 -8.01 -9.56
CA ALA A 187 20.42 -9.19 -9.06
C ALA A 187 20.34 -10.27 -10.16
N GLU A 188 20.12 -11.51 -9.74
CA GLU A 188 19.67 -12.55 -10.66
C GLU A 188 18.31 -12.15 -11.25
N VAL A 189 18.22 -12.10 -12.58
CA VAL A 189 16.96 -11.82 -13.28
C VAL A 189 16.15 -13.10 -13.31
N LEU A 190 14.98 -13.07 -12.68
CA LEU A 190 14.04 -14.18 -12.68
C LEU A 190 13.12 -14.13 -13.91
N PRO A 191 12.49 -15.27 -14.26
CA PRO A 191 11.45 -15.27 -15.28
C PRO A 191 10.35 -14.28 -14.94
N GLU A 192 9.94 -13.50 -15.94
CA GLU A 192 8.94 -12.47 -15.77
C GLU A 192 7.58 -13.08 -15.34
N GLY A 193 6.96 -12.44 -14.35
CA GLY A 193 5.60 -12.76 -13.92
C GLY A 193 4.57 -12.67 -15.06
N ALA A 194 3.45 -13.37 -14.91
CA ALA A 194 2.36 -13.30 -15.87
C ALA A 194 1.71 -11.91 -15.89
N GLU A 195 1.05 -11.59 -17.00
CA GLU A 195 0.18 -10.42 -17.05
C GLU A 195 -0.95 -10.55 -16.00
N PRO A 196 -1.28 -9.46 -15.29
CA PRO A 196 -2.36 -9.47 -14.31
C PRO A 196 -3.71 -9.72 -15.02
N PRO A 197 -4.60 -10.59 -14.48
CA PRO A 197 -5.95 -10.71 -15.03
C PRO A 197 -6.70 -9.36 -14.98
N LEU A 198 -7.53 -9.11 -15.99
CA LEU A 198 -8.33 -7.89 -16.10
C LEU A 198 -9.47 -7.88 -15.07
N LEU A 199 -9.62 -6.77 -14.35
CA LEU A 199 -10.69 -6.54 -13.38
C LEU A 199 -11.88 -5.73 -13.94
N GLY A 200 -11.75 -5.15 -15.14
CA GLY A 200 -12.75 -4.25 -15.71
C GLY A 200 -12.74 -2.86 -15.06
N ASP A 201 -13.52 -1.92 -15.62
CA ASP A 201 -13.66 -0.59 -15.04
C ASP A 201 -14.66 -0.62 -13.87
N ALA A 202 -14.13 -0.52 -12.65
CA ALA A 202 -14.90 -0.50 -11.42
C ALA A 202 -15.06 0.93 -10.85
N GLY A 203 -14.80 1.96 -11.65
CA GLY A 203 -14.83 3.37 -11.28
C GLY A 203 -13.74 3.76 -10.28
N SER A 204 -13.87 4.98 -9.76
CA SER A 204 -12.96 5.55 -8.75
C SER A 204 -13.70 5.98 -7.48
N LEU A 205 -12.93 6.14 -6.42
CA LEU A 205 -13.32 6.67 -5.12
C LEU A 205 -12.40 7.84 -4.76
N SER A 206 -12.92 8.86 -4.09
CA SER A 206 -12.09 9.90 -3.48
C SER A 206 -11.73 9.55 -2.04
N LEU A 207 -10.44 9.49 -1.72
CA LEU A 207 -9.94 9.42 -0.34
C LEU A 207 -9.35 10.77 0.06
N ILE A 208 -9.70 11.23 1.25
CA ILE A 208 -9.16 12.45 1.86
C ILE A 208 -8.22 12.05 3.00
N ASP A 209 -6.96 12.45 2.90
CA ASP A 209 -5.93 12.35 3.94
C ASP A 209 -4.90 13.45 3.69
N ARG A 210 -5.08 14.63 4.30
CA ARG A 210 -4.28 15.87 4.08
C ARG A 210 -4.17 16.36 2.63
N GLY A 211 -4.86 15.69 1.73
CA GLY A 211 -4.98 15.88 0.29
C GLY A 211 -6.05 14.94 -0.22
N THR A 212 -6.47 15.12 -1.47
CA THR A 212 -7.51 14.31 -2.10
C THR A 212 -6.88 13.40 -3.14
N TYR A 213 -7.21 12.10 -3.07
CA TYR A 213 -6.64 11.07 -3.93
C TYR A 213 -7.77 10.28 -4.58
N ALA A 214 -7.80 10.26 -5.92
CA ALA A 214 -8.61 9.31 -6.65
C ALA A 214 -7.94 7.94 -6.59
N VAL A 215 -8.67 6.94 -6.10
CA VAL A 215 -8.19 5.55 -6.03
C VAL A 215 -9.14 4.66 -6.81
N THR A 216 -8.62 3.56 -7.34
CA THR A 216 -9.38 2.52 -8.04
C THR A 216 -9.10 1.16 -7.41
N VAL A 217 -9.82 0.12 -7.85
CA VAL A 217 -9.49 -1.26 -7.46
C VAL A 217 -8.05 -1.64 -7.88
N GLU A 218 -7.53 -1.07 -8.97
CA GLU A 218 -6.14 -1.28 -9.39
C GLU A 218 -5.14 -0.59 -8.46
N SER A 219 -5.46 0.56 -7.88
CA SER A 219 -4.63 1.16 -6.82
C SER A 219 -4.48 0.21 -5.62
N LEU A 220 -5.58 -0.40 -5.20
CA LEU A 220 -5.60 -1.40 -4.12
C LEU A 220 -4.80 -2.65 -4.52
N ARG A 221 -4.93 -3.12 -5.77
CA ARG A 221 -4.23 -4.30 -6.27
C ARG A 221 -2.73 -4.06 -6.35
N ARG A 222 -2.29 -2.88 -6.78
CA ARG A 222 -0.88 -2.50 -6.76
C ARG A 222 -0.32 -2.55 -5.35
N HIS A 223 -1.07 -2.21 -4.31
CA HIS A 223 -0.62 -2.42 -2.94
C HIS A 223 -0.63 -3.91 -2.57
N HIS A 224 -1.76 -4.57 -2.75
CA HIS A 224 -2.04 -5.91 -2.21
C HIS A 224 -1.28 -7.04 -2.92
N GLY A 225 -1.30 -7.04 -4.25
CA GLY A 225 -0.96 -8.19 -5.07
C GLY A 225 -2.17 -8.87 -5.68
N ASN A 226 -1.99 -10.12 -6.13
CA ASN A 226 -3.01 -10.90 -6.82
C ASN A 226 -3.47 -12.13 -6.01
N ALA A 227 -2.79 -12.47 -4.93
CA ALA A 227 -3.26 -13.52 -4.02
C ALA A 227 -4.57 -13.10 -3.36
N ALA A 228 -5.57 -13.98 -3.30
CA ALA A 228 -6.87 -13.69 -2.67
C ALA A 228 -7.57 -12.43 -3.22
N LEU A 229 -7.38 -12.14 -4.52
CA LEU A 229 -7.89 -10.95 -5.20
C LEU A 229 -9.39 -10.71 -4.99
N CYS A 230 -10.18 -11.78 -4.90
CA CYS A 230 -11.61 -11.68 -4.65
C CYS A 230 -11.96 -10.97 -3.34
N GLY A 231 -11.15 -11.11 -2.28
CA GLY A 231 -11.36 -10.41 -1.02
C GLY A 231 -11.14 -8.91 -1.16
N LEU A 232 -10.16 -8.52 -1.98
CA LEU A 232 -9.87 -7.12 -2.31
C LEU A 232 -11.02 -6.49 -3.10
N CYS A 233 -11.50 -7.18 -4.14
CA CYS A 233 -12.63 -6.76 -4.96
C CYS A 233 -13.93 -6.68 -4.16
N LEU A 234 -14.15 -7.61 -3.22
CA LEU A 234 -15.28 -7.59 -2.30
C LEU A 234 -15.25 -6.34 -1.40
N VAL A 235 -14.09 -5.98 -0.84
CA VAL A 235 -13.94 -4.73 -0.06
C VAL A 235 -14.17 -3.50 -0.92
N TRP A 236 -13.64 -3.48 -2.15
CA TRP A 236 -13.88 -2.38 -3.09
C TRP A 236 -15.39 -2.15 -3.31
N SER A 237 -16.13 -3.20 -3.66
CA SER A 237 -17.57 -3.11 -3.88
C SER A 237 -18.35 -2.77 -2.62
N LEU A 238 -17.97 -3.32 -1.47
CA LEU A 238 -18.53 -3.00 -0.17
C LEU A 238 -18.42 -1.50 0.14
N VAL A 239 -17.23 -0.91 -0.03
CA VAL A 239 -17.01 0.52 0.27
C VAL A 239 -17.73 1.43 -0.74
N ARG A 240 -17.85 1.01 -2.00
CA ARG A 240 -18.69 1.74 -2.97
C ARG A 240 -20.17 1.68 -2.61
N GLN A 241 -20.65 0.52 -2.14
CA GLN A 241 -22.02 0.37 -1.64
C GLN A 241 -22.25 1.27 -0.41
N LEU A 242 -21.31 1.25 0.55
CA LEU A 242 -21.30 2.17 1.69
C LEU A 242 -21.43 3.64 1.26
N GLY A 243 -20.64 4.07 0.27
CA GLY A 243 -20.69 5.45 -0.24
C GLY A 243 -22.08 5.84 -0.75
N ARG A 244 -22.73 4.96 -1.52
CA ARG A 244 -24.09 5.19 -2.03
C ARG A 244 -25.13 5.27 -0.90
N HIS A 245 -25.07 4.35 0.07
CA HIS A 245 -26.01 4.33 1.19
C HIS A 245 -25.80 5.50 2.17
N ALA A 246 -24.56 5.91 2.38
CA ALA A 246 -24.23 7.08 3.21
C ALA A 246 -24.40 8.42 2.48
N GLY A 247 -24.61 8.41 1.16
CA GLY A 247 -24.67 9.61 0.33
C GLY A 247 -23.35 10.39 0.33
N VAL A 248 -22.22 9.68 0.29
CA VAL A 248 -20.87 10.25 0.23
C VAL A 248 -20.11 9.70 -0.97
N ASP A 249 -19.39 10.59 -1.64
CA ASP A 249 -18.51 10.30 -2.80
C ASP A 249 -17.02 10.38 -2.43
N ALA A 250 -16.71 10.94 -1.27
CA ALA A 250 -15.37 11.00 -0.68
C ALA A 250 -15.37 10.49 0.76
N PHE A 251 -14.31 9.77 1.13
CA PHE A 251 -14.11 9.28 2.49
C PHE A 251 -12.92 9.98 3.15
N GLU A 252 -13.17 10.58 4.32
CA GLU A 252 -12.12 11.01 5.24
C GLU A 252 -11.47 9.77 5.84
N ARG A 253 -10.34 9.37 5.24
CA ARG A 253 -9.69 8.06 5.43
C ARG A 253 -9.53 7.70 6.90
N ARG A 254 -9.09 8.66 7.72
CA ARG A 254 -8.76 8.49 9.15
C ARG A 254 -9.96 8.65 10.09
N SER A 255 -11.15 8.88 9.55
CA SER A 255 -12.36 9.14 10.33
C SER A 255 -13.37 7.99 10.27
N VAL A 256 -13.10 6.97 9.44
CA VAL A 256 -13.96 5.79 9.30
C VAL A 256 -13.57 4.72 10.32
N GLY A 257 -14.51 4.34 11.17
CA GLY A 257 -14.38 3.18 12.04
C GLY A 257 -14.85 1.91 11.33
N VAL A 258 -14.16 0.79 11.52
CA VAL A 258 -14.46 -0.49 10.84
C VAL A 258 -14.55 -1.63 11.85
N THR A 259 -15.61 -2.43 11.79
CA THR A 259 -15.67 -3.75 12.41
C THR A 259 -15.81 -4.78 11.31
N ALA A 260 -14.83 -5.66 11.17
CA ALA A 260 -14.82 -6.69 10.14
C ALA A 260 -15.10 -8.07 10.76
N GLY A 261 -16.14 -8.72 10.26
CA GLY A 261 -16.53 -10.07 10.66
C GLY A 261 -15.72 -11.18 10.00
N ALA A 262 -15.00 -10.88 8.92
CA ALA A 262 -14.19 -11.82 8.18
C ALA A 262 -12.76 -11.31 8.00
N ARG A 263 -11.79 -12.23 8.05
CA ARG A 263 -10.36 -11.93 7.88
C ARG A 263 -9.75 -12.72 6.72
N GLY A 264 -9.50 -12.04 5.61
CA GLY A 264 -8.64 -12.53 4.53
C GLY A 264 -7.58 -11.49 4.16
N PRO A 265 -6.47 -11.86 3.53
CA PRO A 265 -5.40 -10.91 3.20
C PRO A 265 -5.91 -9.77 2.30
N GLY A 266 -6.73 -10.06 1.28
CA GLY A 266 -7.35 -9.01 0.45
C GLY A 266 -8.35 -8.12 1.19
N ILE A 267 -9.04 -8.66 2.20
CA ILE A 267 -9.94 -7.87 3.05
C ILE A 267 -9.13 -6.92 3.94
N LEU A 268 -8.12 -7.45 4.61
CA LEU A 268 -7.26 -6.69 5.51
C LEU A 268 -6.52 -5.59 4.75
N ASP A 269 -5.85 -5.93 3.64
CA ASP A 269 -5.09 -4.96 2.85
C ASP A 269 -5.99 -3.93 2.18
N GLY A 270 -7.17 -4.34 1.69
CA GLY A 270 -8.15 -3.41 1.10
C GLY A 270 -8.65 -2.38 2.13
N LEU A 271 -9.04 -2.84 3.32
CA LEU A 271 -9.51 -1.95 4.39
C LEU A 271 -8.38 -1.08 4.97
N GLU A 272 -7.18 -1.63 5.12
CA GLU A 272 -6.01 -0.88 5.59
C GLU A 272 -5.59 0.18 4.55
N TYR A 273 -5.60 -0.16 3.26
CA TYR A 273 -5.39 0.81 2.19
C TYR A 273 -6.46 1.89 2.22
N LEU A 274 -7.75 1.55 2.32
CA LEU A 274 -8.82 2.56 2.22
C LEU A 274 -8.94 3.43 3.47
N PHE A 275 -8.68 2.92 4.68
CA PHE A 275 -9.03 3.61 5.94
C PHE A 275 -7.89 3.71 6.98
N ARG A 276 -6.74 3.06 6.79
CA ARG A 276 -5.63 3.00 7.78
C ARG A 276 -6.14 2.61 9.18
N GLY A 277 -7.15 1.76 9.22
CA GLY A 277 -7.93 1.52 10.42
C GLY A 277 -7.22 0.60 11.39
N PHE A 278 -6.54 -0.45 10.91
CA PHE A 278 -5.95 -1.47 11.78
C PHE A 278 -4.66 -0.95 12.41
N GLY A 279 -3.81 -0.29 11.62
CA GLY A 279 -2.56 0.30 12.12
C GLY A 279 -2.77 1.40 13.17
N GLU A 280 -3.96 2.03 13.19
CA GLU A 280 -4.26 3.18 14.05
C GLU A 280 -5.40 2.92 15.04
N GLY A 281 -5.78 1.64 15.23
CA GLY A 281 -6.75 1.22 16.25
C GLY A 281 -8.20 1.64 16.01
N ARG A 282 -8.58 2.00 14.78
CA ARG A 282 -9.96 2.33 14.37
C ARG A 282 -10.67 1.17 13.66
N ALA A 283 -9.95 0.11 13.32
CA ALA A 283 -10.51 -1.11 12.79
C ALA A 283 -10.22 -2.30 13.71
N ALA A 284 -11.19 -3.20 13.82
CA ALA A 284 -11.06 -4.43 14.59
C ALA A 284 -11.74 -5.61 13.87
N PHE A 285 -11.30 -6.82 14.18
CA PHE A 285 -11.99 -8.04 13.80
C PHE A 285 -12.91 -8.49 14.94
N ASP A 286 -14.17 -8.75 14.63
CA ASP A 286 -15.14 -9.31 15.59
C ASP A 286 -15.95 -10.43 14.91
N PHE A 287 -15.45 -11.66 15.07
CA PHE A 287 -16.03 -12.84 14.44
C PHE A 287 -17.34 -13.28 15.14
N GLY A 288 -17.44 -13.10 16.46
CA GLY A 288 -18.62 -13.48 17.22
C GLY A 288 -19.82 -12.59 16.91
N TRP A 289 -19.59 -11.28 16.76
CA TRP A 289 -20.62 -10.34 16.30
C TRP A 289 -21.17 -10.74 14.93
N ALA A 290 -20.29 -11.05 13.98
CA ALA A 290 -20.69 -11.41 12.63
C ALA A 290 -21.47 -12.74 12.57
N GLU A 291 -21.06 -13.74 13.35
CA GLU A 291 -21.80 -15.01 13.47
C GLU A 291 -23.19 -14.79 14.09
N GLY A 292 -23.31 -13.90 15.07
CA GLY A 292 -24.59 -13.55 15.70
C GLY A 292 -25.61 -12.90 14.74
N LEU A 293 -25.14 -12.33 13.63
CA LEU A 293 -25.99 -11.79 12.56
C LEU A 293 -26.47 -12.86 11.56
N GLY A 294 -25.99 -14.10 11.67
CA GLY A 294 -26.26 -15.15 10.68
C GLY A 294 -25.57 -14.91 9.34
N ALA A 295 -24.49 -14.13 9.31
CA ALA A 295 -23.76 -13.83 8.08
C ALA A 295 -23.11 -15.08 7.46
N PRO A 296 -22.92 -15.13 6.13
CA PRO A 296 -22.29 -16.27 5.49
C PRO A 296 -20.86 -16.49 5.99
N ARG A 297 -20.51 -17.74 6.31
CA ARG A 297 -19.18 -18.09 6.81
C ARG A 297 -18.10 -17.91 5.73
N ALA A 298 -16.98 -17.35 6.14
CA ALA A 298 -15.76 -17.30 5.35
C ALA A 298 -14.97 -18.62 5.49
N PRO A 299 -14.26 -19.06 4.43
CA PRO A 299 -13.54 -20.33 4.45
C PRO A 299 -12.40 -20.32 5.46
N MET A 300 -11.87 -21.51 5.79
CA MET A 300 -10.69 -21.66 6.66
C MET A 300 -10.87 -21.09 8.09
N GLY A 301 -12.11 -21.00 8.58
CA GLY A 301 -12.40 -20.48 9.92
C GLY A 301 -12.09 -18.98 10.08
N SER A 302 -12.15 -18.22 8.98
CA SER A 302 -11.79 -16.80 8.96
C SER A 302 -12.91 -15.84 9.35
N GLY A 303 -13.98 -16.33 10.01
CA GLY A 303 -15.14 -15.56 10.45
C GLY A 303 -16.33 -15.64 9.49
N ALA A 304 -17.10 -14.55 9.38
CA ALA A 304 -18.29 -14.45 8.53
C ALA A 304 -18.37 -13.07 7.85
N PHE A 305 -18.92 -13.00 6.63
CA PHE A 305 -18.93 -11.79 5.81
C PHE A 305 -19.97 -10.75 6.28
N ALA A 306 -19.76 -10.20 7.47
CA ALA A 306 -20.43 -9.01 7.98
C ALA A 306 -19.41 -7.89 8.21
N PHE A 307 -19.79 -6.65 7.91
CA PHE A 307 -18.93 -5.49 8.07
C PHE A 307 -19.74 -4.32 8.61
N ARG A 308 -19.22 -3.63 9.62
CA ARG A 308 -19.83 -2.42 10.18
C ARG A 308 -18.93 -1.23 9.92
N PHE A 309 -19.51 -0.14 9.45
CA PHE A 309 -18.81 1.12 9.23
C PHE A 309 -19.44 2.21 10.08
N ALA A 310 -18.59 2.96 10.78
CA ALA A 310 -18.97 4.17 11.50
C ALA A 310 -18.36 5.37 10.78
N LEU A 311 -19.20 6.23 10.22
CA LEU A 311 -18.79 7.48 9.58
C LEU A 311 -19.15 8.67 10.48
N PRO A 312 -18.36 9.76 10.47
CA PRO A 312 -18.70 10.96 11.23
C PRO A 312 -20.08 11.52 10.84
N GLY A 313 -20.92 11.78 11.85
CA GLY A 313 -22.24 12.37 11.65
C GLY A 313 -23.27 11.45 10.99
N ARG A 314 -23.01 10.14 10.92
CA ARG A 314 -23.94 9.12 10.37
C ARG A 314 -24.15 8.01 11.40
N GLU A 315 -25.33 7.40 11.37
CA GLU A 315 -25.55 6.15 12.09
C GLU A 315 -24.65 5.04 11.52
N PRO A 316 -24.07 4.16 12.37
CA PRO A 316 -23.27 3.05 11.89
C PRO A 316 -24.09 2.13 10.98
N MET A 317 -23.53 1.72 9.85
CA MET A 317 -24.21 0.86 8.88
C MET A 317 -23.59 -0.53 8.90
N THR A 318 -24.43 -1.55 8.90
CA THR A 318 -24.00 -2.96 8.89
C THR A 318 -24.31 -3.57 7.53
N PHE A 319 -23.33 -4.28 6.96
CA PHE A 319 -23.40 -4.91 5.65
C PHE A 319 -23.14 -6.40 5.79
N VAL A 320 -24.08 -7.24 5.34
CA VAL A 320 -23.95 -8.70 5.36
C VAL A 320 -23.97 -9.22 3.92
N LEU A 321 -22.99 -10.05 3.54
CA LEU A 321 -22.94 -10.62 2.20
C LEU A 321 -24.22 -11.44 1.96
N LYS A 322 -24.89 -11.23 0.82
CA LYS A 322 -26.09 -12.02 0.50
C LYS A 322 -25.70 -13.46 0.16
N ASP A 323 -26.41 -14.43 0.72
CA ASP A 323 -26.14 -15.87 0.54
C ASP A 323 -25.97 -16.29 -0.93
N ARG A 324 -26.79 -15.72 -1.82
CA ARG A 324 -26.74 -16.04 -3.27
C ARG A 324 -25.40 -15.73 -3.95
N TYR A 325 -24.57 -14.87 -3.34
CA TYR A 325 -23.26 -14.49 -3.87
C TYR A 325 -22.11 -15.24 -3.21
N VAL A 326 -22.39 -16.16 -2.27
CA VAL A 326 -21.36 -16.97 -1.62
C VAL A 326 -20.76 -17.94 -2.65
N PRO A 327 -19.45 -17.88 -2.92
CA PRO A 327 -18.82 -18.73 -3.93
C PRO A 327 -18.49 -20.10 -3.31
N HIS A 328 -19.52 -20.92 -3.05
CA HIS A 328 -19.37 -22.20 -2.34
C HIS A 328 -18.30 -23.12 -2.96
N GLY A 329 -18.18 -23.16 -4.28
CA GLY A 329 -17.15 -23.95 -4.97
C GLY A 329 -15.73 -23.48 -4.65
N TYR A 330 -15.48 -22.17 -4.67
CA TYR A 330 -14.19 -21.60 -4.29
C TYR A 330 -13.87 -21.86 -2.82
N PHE A 331 -14.84 -21.67 -1.91
CA PHE A 331 -14.63 -21.89 -0.48
C PHE A 331 -14.33 -23.35 -0.16
N ALA A 332 -15.05 -24.28 -0.78
CA ALA A 332 -14.78 -25.71 -0.63
C ALA A 332 -13.35 -26.09 -1.07
N LEU A 333 -12.78 -25.42 -2.08
CA LEU A 333 -11.37 -25.62 -2.47
C LEU A 333 -10.40 -25.01 -1.46
N CYS A 334 -10.71 -23.85 -0.88
CA CYS A 334 -9.87 -23.23 0.15
C CYS A 334 -9.76 -24.04 1.44
N GLU A 335 -10.77 -24.85 1.78
CA GLU A 335 -10.79 -25.68 2.98
C GLU A 335 -10.01 -27.00 2.86
N ARG A 336 -9.58 -27.37 1.63
CA ARG A 336 -8.81 -28.60 1.43
C ARG A 336 -7.41 -28.46 2.03
N LYS A 337 -6.95 -29.50 2.74
CA LYS A 337 -5.61 -29.55 3.30
C LYS A 337 -4.56 -29.74 2.20
N ALA A 338 -3.44 -29.02 2.31
CA ALA A 338 -2.27 -29.25 1.48
C ALA A 338 -1.84 -30.73 1.53
N GLY A 339 -1.66 -31.36 0.37
CA GLY A 339 -1.27 -32.77 0.25
C GLY A 339 -2.44 -33.79 0.17
N ALA A 340 -3.69 -33.34 0.17
CA ALA A 340 -4.83 -34.22 -0.15
C ALA A 340 -4.78 -34.68 -1.63
N PRO A 341 -5.30 -35.88 -1.97
CA PRO A 341 -5.37 -36.34 -3.35
C PRO A 341 -6.10 -35.32 -4.24
N GLY A 342 -5.42 -34.82 -5.29
CA GLY A 342 -5.93 -33.76 -6.19
C GLY A 342 -5.21 -32.40 -6.06
N ALA A 343 -4.51 -32.14 -4.96
CA ALA A 343 -3.98 -30.82 -4.60
C ALA A 343 -3.02 -30.14 -5.62
N PHE A 344 -2.31 -30.89 -6.47
CA PHE A 344 -1.38 -30.31 -7.45
C PHE A 344 -2.04 -29.98 -8.82
N GLY A 345 -3.30 -30.38 -9.04
CA GLY A 345 -4.11 -30.02 -10.21
C GLY A 345 -5.21 -28.97 -9.95
N GLU A 346 -5.39 -28.58 -8.68
CA GLU A 346 -6.51 -27.73 -8.20
C GLU A 346 -6.18 -26.23 -8.18
N GLU A 347 -4.89 -25.87 -8.23
CA GLU A 347 -4.46 -24.47 -8.22
C GLU A 347 -5.02 -23.64 -9.39
N PRO A 348 -5.09 -24.16 -10.63
CA PRO A 348 -5.71 -23.44 -11.74
C PRO A 348 -7.23 -23.24 -11.55
N GLU A 349 -7.95 -24.25 -11.08
CA GLU A 349 -9.40 -24.16 -10.85
C GLU A 349 -9.71 -23.20 -9.69
N ARG A 350 -8.95 -23.27 -8.59
CA ARG A 350 -9.06 -22.33 -7.47
C ARG A 350 -8.83 -20.89 -7.93
N ARG A 351 -7.80 -20.65 -8.74
CA ARG A 351 -7.52 -19.33 -9.33
C ARG A 351 -8.63 -18.86 -10.26
N ARG A 352 -9.18 -19.76 -11.10
CA ARG A 352 -10.34 -19.45 -11.96
C ARG A 352 -11.54 -19.02 -11.13
N LEU A 353 -11.96 -19.82 -10.15
CA LEU A 353 -13.13 -19.50 -9.31
C LEU A 353 -12.90 -18.25 -8.44
N GLN A 354 -11.67 -18.01 -7.99
CA GLN A 354 -11.29 -16.76 -7.34
C GLN A 354 -11.50 -15.55 -8.25
N LEU A 355 -11.05 -15.64 -9.52
CA LEU A 355 -11.21 -14.56 -10.49
C LEU A 355 -12.68 -14.35 -10.87
N GLU A 356 -13.45 -15.41 -11.07
CA GLU A 356 -14.89 -15.33 -11.31
C GLU A 356 -15.60 -14.61 -10.16
N PHE A 357 -15.25 -14.94 -8.90
CA PHE A 357 -15.82 -14.25 -7.75
C PHE A 357 -15.36 -12.79 -7.64
N ALA A 358 -14.10 -12.48 -7.97
CA ALA A 358 -13.60 -11.11 -8.03
C ALA A 358 -14.39 -10.28 -9.06
N GLN A 359 -14.62 -10.82 -10.25
CA GLN A 359 -15.39 -10.17 -11.31
C GLN A 359 -16.86 -9.99 -10.92
N LEU A 360 -17.48 -11.01 -10.33
CA LEU A 360 -18.84 -10.94 -9.79
C LEU A 360 -18.96 -9.82 -8.75
N ALA A 361 -18.02 -9.76 -7.81
CA ALA A 361 -18.02 -8.73 -6.77
C ALA A 361 -17.97 -7.32 -7.38
N LEU A 362 -17.18 -7.11 -8.43
CA LEU A 362 -17.08 -5.82 -9.11
C LEU A 362 -18.31 -5.47 -9.98
N SER A 363 -19.00 -6.48 -10.52
CA SER A 363 -20.20 -6.26 -11.35
C SER A 363 -21.48 -6.04 -10.56
N GLU A 364 -21.53 -6.49 -9.30
CA GLU A 364 -22.73 -6.44 -8.46
C GLU A 364 -22.70 -5.24 -7.51
N PRO A 365 -23.46 -4.15 -7.79
CA PRO A 365 -23.42 -2.97 -6.94
C PRO A 365 -23.98 -3.25 -5.55
N GLU A 366 -25.05 -4.03 -5.44
CA GLU A 366 -25.71 -4.35 -4.16
C GLU A 366 -25.36 -5.78 -3.71
N LEU A 367 -24.06 -6.05 -3.54
CA LEU A 367 -23.53 -7.34 -3.11
C LEU A 367 -23.95 -7.70 -1.67
N PHE A 368 -24.10 -6.68 -0.81
CA PHE A 368 -24.47 -6.82 0.59
C PHE A 368 -25.92 -6.43 0.84
N GLU A 369 -26.54 -7.06 1.83
CA GLU A 369 -27.74 -6.57 2.51
C GLU A 369 -27.32 -5.56 3.58
N VAL A 370 -28.04 -4.44 3.66
CA VAL A 370 -27.79 -3.40 4.67
C VAL A 370 -28.76 -3.61 5.82
N LEU A 371 -28.20 -3.90 6.99
CA LEU A 371 -28.94 -4.02 8.23
C LEU A 371 -28.92 -2.68 8.99
N PRO A 372 -30.02 -2.35 9.68
CA PRO A 372 -30.12 -1.14 10.49
C PRO A 372 -29.12 -1.09 11.65
#